data_AF-A0A2H0VBS7-F1
#
_entry.id   AF-A0A2H0VBS7-F1
#
_cell.length_a   1.000
_cell.length_b   1.000
_cell.length_c   1.000
_cell.angle_alpha   90.00
_cell.angle_beta   90.00
_cell.angle_gamma   90.00
#
_symmetry.space_group_name_H-M   'P 1'
#
loop_
_entity.id
_entity.type
_entity.pdbx_description
1 polymer ?
#
loop_
_entity_poly.entity_id
_entity_poly.type
_entity_poly.pdbx_seq_one_letter_code
_entity_poly.pdbx_strand_id
1 'polypeptide(L)'
;MNIPFYINIALFVHIVSFIIGFGAVIVIDSFGLLWLLKKTKFAFVMDVANVTQKLIWLGWVGLVASGSIMLFWKGHIDNLMWIKLFLVLMVGINGVFLHRIKKSFESLSGDEQITNQHKFRIGLASSISQLGWWGALTIGYFHHNISHVINWPNQSFFIIGVVVVFILFAAGAGEYLARQSAP
;
A
#
# COMPACT_ATOMS: atom_id res chain seq x y z
N MET A 1 2.64 -4.39 34.24
CA MET A 1 3.98 -4.55 33.60
C MET A 1 4.32 -3.20 32.98
N ASN A 2 5.42 -2.55 33.38
CA ASN A 2 5.78 -1.24 32.82
C ASN A 2 6.26 -1.42 31.38
N ILE A 3 5.57 -0.79 30.42
CA ILE A 3 6.01 -0.77 29.02
C ILE A 3 7.34 -0.01 28.98
N PRO A 4 8.42 -0.61 28.42
CA PRO A 4 9.70 0.08 28.35
C PRO A 4 9.60 1.38 27.55
N PHE A 5 10.34 2.41 27.97
CA PHE A 5 10.31 3.73 27.34
C PHE A 5 10.59 3.69 25.83
N TYR A 6 11.53 2.83 25.39
CA TYR A 6 11.86 2.67 23.97
C TYR A 6 10.68 2.12 23.13
N ILE A 7 9.75 1.37 23.73
CA ILE A 7 8.55 0.88 23.04
C ILE A 7 7.54 2.01 22.80
N ASN A 8 7.39 2.94 23.76
CA ASN A 8 6.55 4.11 23.55
C ASN A 8 7.13 5.02 22.46
N ILE A 9 8.45 5.20 22.41
CA ILE A 9 9.12 5.90 21.31
C ILE A 9 8.86 5.18 19.98
N ALA A 10 9.03 3.86 19.94
CA ALA A 10 8.79 3.07 18.73
C ALA A 10 7.34 3.24 18.25
N LEU A 11 6.35 3.18 19.14
CA LEU A 11 4.95 3.40 18.82
C LEU A 11 4.70 4.82 18.28
N PHE A 12 5.27 5.86 18.91
CA PHE A 12 5.16 7.23 18.42
C PHE A 12 5.74 7.37 17.01
N VAL A 13 6.96 6.88 16.79
CA VAL A 13 7.60 6.87 15.47
C VAL A 13 6.75 6.09 14.47
N HIS A 14 6.14 4.98 14.87
CA HIS A 14 5.26 4.18 14.02
C HIS A 14 4.05 5.00 13.55
N ILE A 15 3.38 5.71 14.46
CA ILE A 15 2.21 6.54 14.13
C ILE A 15 2.61 7.73 13.24
N VAL A 16 3.70 8.43 13.54
CA VAL A 16 4.19 9.52 12.69
C VAL A 16 4.53 9.01 11.29
N SER A 17 5.22 7.86 11.22
CA SER A 17 5.57 7.22 9.95
C SER A 17 4.33 6.79 9.15
N PHE A 18 3.28 6.32 9.85
CA PHE A 18 1.97 6.05 9.25
C PHE A 18 1.37 7.31 8.63
N ILE A 19 1.30 8.41 9.37
CA ILE A 19 0.72 9.68 8.91
C ILE A 19 1.48 10.19 7.67
N ILE A 20 2.82 10.18 7.71
CA ILE A 20 3.65 10.62 6.58
C ILE A 20 3.42 9.74 5.35
N GLY A 21 3.52 8.42 5.52
CA GLY A 21 3.42 7.48 4.41
C GLY A 21 2.01 7.43 3.83
N PHE A 22 1.02 7.14 4.67
CA PHE A 22 -0.37 6.99 4.25
C PHE A 22 -1.00 8.33 3.81
N GLY A 23 -0.68 9.43 4.48
CA GLY A 23 -1.11 10.76 4.06
C GLY A 23 -0.63 11.08 2.64
N ALA A 24 0.63 10.77 2.33
CA ALA A 24 1.16 10.94 0.98
C ALA A 24 0.47 10.02 -0.05
N VAL A 25 0.09 8.79 0.32
CA VAL A 25 -0.73 7.89 -0.53
C VAL A 25 -2.10 8.48 -0.84
N ILE A 26 -2.81 8.98 0.18
CA ILE A 26 -4.12 9.62 -0.01
C ILE A 26 -4.02 10.80 -0.99
N VAL A 27 -2.98 11.62 -0.87
CA VAL A 27 -2.74 12.75 -1.77
C VAL A 27 -2.54 12.28 -3.21
N ILE A 28 -1.60 11.37 -3.48
CA ILE A 28 -1.30 10.96 -4.86
C ILE A 28 -2.47 10.21 -5.50
N ASP A 29 -3.16 9.34 -4.76
CA ASP A 29 -4.31 8.61 -5.29
C ASP A 29 -5.49 9.54 -5.57
N SER A 30 -5.67 10.61 -4.78
CA SER A 30 -6.68 11.64 -5.07
C SER A 30 -6.38 12.36 -6.39
N PHE A 31 -5.13 12.73 -6.63
CA PHE A 31 -4.72 13.34 -7.90
C PHE A 31 -4.78 12.36 -9.08
N GLY A 32 -4.43 11.09 -8.85
CA GLY A 32 -4.60 10.01 -9.83
C GLY A 32 -6.06 9.84 -10.24
N LEU A 33 -6.99 9.87 -9.28
CA LEU A 33 -8.42 9.82 -9.55
C LEU A 33 -8.90 11.06 -10.33
N LEU A 34 -8.46 12.26 -9.94
CA LEU A 34 -8.78 13.48 -10.69
C LEU A 34 -8.28 13.41 -12.14
N TRP A 35 -7.13 12.79 -12.38
CA TRP A 35 -6.60 12.59 -13.73
C TRP A 35 -7.45 11.60 -14.54
N LEU A 36 -7.85 10.47 -13.93
CA LEU A 36 -8.77 9.52 -14.58
C LEU A 36 -10.13 10.17 -14.92
N LEU A 37 -10.59 11.11 -14.09
CA LEU A 37 -11.78 11.93 -14.34
C LEU A 37 -11.54 13.10 -15.31
N LYS A 38 -10.36 13.19 -15.93
CA LYS A 38 -9.94 14.26 -16.86
C LYS A 38 -9.99 15.67 -16.25
N LYS A 39 -9.88 15.78 -14.92
CA LYS A 39 -9.89 17.05 -14.17
C LYS A 39 -8.50 17.63 -13.91
N THR A 40 -7.44 16.87 -14.15
CA THR A 40 -6.05 17.34 -14.08
C THR A 40 -5.20 16.66 -15.16
N LYS A 41 -4.05 17.25 -15.47
CA LYS A 41 -3.10 16.73 -16.47
C LYS A 41 -2.19 15.68 -15.83
N PHE A 42 -1.79 14.66 -16.60
CA PHE A 42 -0.87 13.63 -16.11
C PHE A 42 0.46 14.22 -15.62
N ALA A 43 0.99 15.23 -16.31
CA ALA A 43 2.23 15.91 -15.92
C ALA A 43 2.16 16.45 -14.48
N PHE A 44 1.02 17.02 -14.08
CA PHE A 44 0.84 17.51 -12.71
C PHE A 44 0.80 16.36 -11.69
N VAL A 45 0.16 15.25 -12.03
CA VAL A 45 0.17 14.04 -11.19
C VAL A 45 1.60 13.52 -11.02
N MET A 46 2.42 13.59 -12.07
CA MET A 46 3.83 13.18 -12.03
C MET A 46 4.66 14.07 -11.09
N ASP A 47 4.43 15.38 -11.10
CA ASP A 47 5.08 16.32 -10.17
C ASP A 47 4.70 16.03 -8.72
N VAL A 48 3.41 15.78 -8.45
CA VAL A 48 2.95 15.35 -7.13
C VAL A 48 3.60 14.02 -6.75
N ALA A 49 3.66 13.05 -7.68
CA ALA A 49 4.28 11.74 -7.45
C ALA A 49 5.76 11.84 -7.06
N ASN A 50 6.51 12.79 -7.64
CA ASN A 50 7.92 12.99 -7.31
C ASN A 50 8.16 13.34 -5.84
N VAL A 51 7.21 14.05 -5.21
CA VAL A 51 7.28 14.42 -3.80
C VAL A 51 6.68 13.32 -2.94
N THR A 52 5.45 12.89 -3.25
CA THR A 52 4.73 11.91 -2.43
C THR A 52 5.45 10.57 -2.39
N GLN A 53 6.08 10.11 -3.47
CA GLN A 53 6.81 8.85 -3.46
C GLN A 53 7.94 8.84 -2.42
N LYS A 54 8.66 9.96 -2.23
CA LYS A 54 9.71 10.07 -1.22
C LYS A 54 9.12 9.96 0.20
N LEU A 55 7.99 10.64 0.43
CA LEU A 55 7.28 10.59 1.71
C LEU A 55 6.70 9.19 1.98
N ILE A 56 6.17 8.52 0.96
CA ILE A 56 5.66 7.14 1.06
C ILE A 56 6.79 6.20 1.49
N TRP A 57 7.95 6.26 0.84
CA TRP A 57 9.10 5.43 1.22
C TRP A 57 9.63 5.76 2.62
N LEU A 58 9.72 7.05 2.96
CA LEU A 58 10.15 7.48 4.29
C LEU A 58 9.20 6.92 5.38
N GLY A 59 7.90 7.10 5.19
CA GLY A 59 6.88 6.59 6.11
C GLY A 59 6.87 5.06 6.16
N TRP A 60 6.96 4.37 5.03
CA TRP A 60 6.99 2.90 4.98
C TRP A 60 8.23 2.32 5.67
N VAL A 61 9.42 2.87 5.43
CA VAL A 61 10.65 2.46 6.14
C VAL A 61 10.53 2.71 7.64
N GLY A 62 10.03 3.87 8.04
CA GLY A 62 9.78 4.19 9.45
C GLY A 62 8.80 3.21 10.11
N LEU A 63 7.74 2.80 9.40
CA LEU A 63 6.78 1.79 9.86
C LEU A 63 7.42 0.41 10.03
N VAL A 64 8.22 -0.03 9.07
CA VAL A 64 8.90 -1.33 9.12
C VAL A 64 9.92 -1.36 10.25
N ALA A 65 10.73 -0.30 10.41
CA ALA A 65 11.73 -0.22 11.46
C ALA A 65 11.10 -0.20 12.86
N SER A 66 10.17 0.72 13.10
CA SER A 66 9.46 0.82 14.39
C SER A 66 8.61 -0.42 14.69
N GLY A 67 7.91 -0.95 13.69
CA GLY A 67 7.09 -2.16 13.82
C GLY A 67 7.93 -3.38 14.15
N SER A 68 9.13 -3.51 13.56
CA SER A 68 10.08 -4.58 13.89
C SER A 68 10.52 -4.51 15.35
N ILE A 69 10.85 -3.31 15.86
CA ILE A 69 11.22 -3.13 17.29
C ILE A 69 10.10 -3.60 18.21
N MET A 70 8.85 -3.20 17.92
CA MET A 70 7.68 -3.62 18.70
C MET A 70 7.43 -5.14 18.60
N LEU A 71 7.66 -5.72 17.42
CA LEU A 71 7.53 -7.15 17.17
C LEU A 71 8.54 -7.96 18.00
N PHE A 72 9.81 -7.54 18.00
CA PHE A 72 10.86 -8.17 18.79
C PHE A 72 10.53 -8.15 20.29
N TRP A 73 9.97 -7.05 20.79
CA TRP A 73 9.53 -6.97 22.19
C TRP A 73 8.34 -7.86 22.51
N LYS A 74 7.38 -7.98 21.59
CA LYS A 74 6.23 -8.89 21.75
C LYS A 74 6.67 -10.37 21.78
N GLY A 75 7.73 -10.72 21.06
CA GLY A 75 8.36 -12.04 21.09
C GLY A 75 7.59 -13.16 20.39
N HIS A 76 6.41 -12.88 19.83
CA HIS A 76 5.61 -13.84 19.06
C HIS A 76 4.77 -13.16 17.99
N ILE A 77 4.42 -13.92 16.95
CA ILE A 77 3.60 -13.48 15.81
C ILE A 77 2.31 -14.29 15.82
N ASP A 78 1.18 -13.61 16.04
CA ASP A 78 -0.14 -14.21 15.91
C ASP A 78 -0.68 -14.12 14.47
N ASN A 79 -1.83 -14.77 14.26
CA ASN A 79 -2.49 -14.89 12.97
C ASN A 79 -2.83 -13.55 12.30
N LEU A 80 -3.37 -12.60 13.08
CA LEU A 80 -3.64 -11.24 12.61
C LEU A 80 -2.37 -10.51 12.20
N MET A 81 -1.32 -10.67 12.99
CA MET A 81 -0.04 -10.03 12.73
C MET A 81 0.60 -10.57 11.46
N TRP A 82 0.47 -11.88 11.16
CA TRP A 82 0.87 -12.44 9.85
C TRP A 82 0.16 -11.75 8.69
N ILE A 83 -1.16 -11.56 8.79
CA ILE A 83 -1.94 -10.86 7.75
C ILE A 83 -1.48 -9.40 7.65
N LYS A 84 -1.28 -8.70 8.78
CA LYS A 84 -0.77 -7.31 8.78
C LYS A 84 0.60 -7.20 8.11
N LEU A 85 1.54 -8.08 8.45
CA LEU A 85 2.88 -8.10 7.88
C LEU A 85 2.83 -8.39 6.38
N PHE A 86 1.96 -9.31 5.95
CA PHE A 86 1.71 -9.55 4.53
C PHE A 86 1.21 -8.28 3.82
N LEU A 87 0.23 -7.56 4.38
CA LEU A 87 -0.28 -6.32 3.78
C LEU A 87 0.80 -5.24 3.69
N VAL A 88 1.61 -5.06 4.73
CA VAL A 88 2.72 -4.08 4.74
C VAL A 88 3.77 -4.43 3.69
N LEU A 89 4.11 -5.72 3.56
CA LEU A 89 5.03 -6.20 2.53
C LEU A 89 4.45 -6.02 1.13
N MET A 90 3.18 -6.37 0.94
CA MET A 90 2.45 -6.21 -0.32
C MET A 90 2.46 -4.75 -0.78
N VAL A 91 2.21 -3.80 0.12
CA VAL A 91 2.29 -2.36 -0.16
C VAL A 91 3.70 -1.96 -0.59
N GLY A 92 4.74 -2.46 0.08
CA GLY A 92 6.14 -2.19 -0.29
C GLY A 92 6.49 -2.69 -1.69
N ILE A 93 6.11 -3.95 -2.01
CA ILE A 93 6.31 -4.54 -3.34
C ILE A 93 5.54 -3.74 -4.41
N ASN A 94 4.29 -3.40 -4.12
CA ASN A 94 3.45 -2.59 -5.00
C ASN A 94 4.05 -1.19 -5.25
N GLY A 95 4.67 -0.58 -4.23
CA GLY A 95 5.40 0.68 -4.37
C GLY A 95 6.59 0.59 -5.33
N VAL A 96 7.34 -0.52 -5.32
CA VAL A 96 8.42 -0.77 -6.30
C VAL A 96 7.85 -0.91 -7.71
N PHE A 97 6.72 -1.60 -7.86
CA PHE A 97 6.05 -1.74 -9.16
C PHE A 97 5.58 -0.39 -9.71
N LEU A 98 4.91 0.44 -8.89
CA LEU A 98 4.51 1.80 -9.24
C LEU A 98 5.70 2.68 -9.62
N HIS A 99 6.83 2.55 -8.93
CA HIS A 99 8.04 3.29 -9.30
C HIS A 99 8.58 2.91 -10.68
N ARG A 100 8.55 1.61 -11.04
CA ARG A 100 8.94 1.15 -12.38
C ARG A 100 7.99 1.69 -13.47
N ILE A 101 6.69 1.67 -13.20
CA ILE A 101 5.67 2.24 -14.08
C ILE A 101 5.94 3.74 -14.28
N LYS A 102 6.14 4.48 -13.18
CA LYS A 102 6.46 5.91 -13.22
C LYS A 102 7.66 6.19 -14.13
N LYS A 103 8.76 5.45 -13.96
CA LYS A 103 9.96 5.58 -14.79
C LYS A 103 9.70 5.30 -16.28
N SER A 104 8.80 4.36 -16.61
CA SER A 104 8.42 4.11 -18.01
C SER A 104 7.60 5.25 -18.63
N PHE A 105 6.95 6.08 -17.82
CA PHE A 105 6.21 7.24 -18.30
C PHE A 105 7.08 8.48 -18.46
N GLU A 106 8.22 8.59 -17.77
CA GLU A 106 9.16 9.69 -17.93
C GLU A 106 9.73 9.78 -19.36
N SER A 107 9.67 8.68 -20.13
CA SER A 107 10.04 8.65 -21.55
C SER A 107 8.89 8.96 -22.52
N LEU A 108 7.65 9.17 -22.04
CA LEU A 108 6.50 9.46 -22.90
C LEU A 108 6.21 10.97 -22.96
N SER A 109 6.00 11.48 -24.17
CA SER A 109 5.74 12.90 -24.43
C SER A 109 4.24 13.18 -24.53
N GLY A 110 3.52 13.04 -23.40
CA GLY A 110 2.13 13.49 -23.26
C GLY A 110 1.07 12.39 -23.03
N ASP A 111 -0.10 12.80 -22.52
CA ASP A 111 -1.21 11.93 -22.10
C ASP A 111 -1.74 11.02 -23.22
N GLU A 112 -1.59 11.41 -24.49
CA GLU A 112 -2.05 10.64 -25.66
C GLU A 112 -1.30 9.31 -25.84
N GLN A 113 -0.09 9.20 -25.30
CA GLN A 113 0.70 7.96 -25.36
C GLN A 113 0.32 6.96 -24.25
N ILE A 114 -0.57 7.34 -23.33
CA ILE A 114 -0.98 6.51 -22.19
C ILE A 114 -2.13 5.58 -22.62
N THR A 115 -1.76 4.35 -22.97
CA THR A 115 -2.70 3.29 -23.34
C THR A 115 -3.64 2.87 -22.20
N ASN A 116 -4.74 2.19 -22.55
CA ASN A 116 -5.68 1.64 -21.55
C ASN A 116 -5.01 0.62 -20.61
N GLN A 117 -3.99 -0.10 -21.08
CA GLN A 117 -3.20 -1.02 -20.24
C GLN A 117 -2.43 -0.27 -19.14
N HIS A 118 -1.89 0.92 -19.44
CA HIS A 118 -1.23 1.76 -18.45
C HIS A 118 -2.20 2.25 -17.38
N LYS A 119 -3.38 2.76 -17.80
CA LYS A 119 -4.45 3.18 -16.88
C LYS A 119 -4.90 2.05 -15.97
N PHE A 120 -5.09 0.85 -16.54
CA PHE A 120 -5.45 -0.34 -15.76
C PHE A 120 -4.38 -0.70 -14.72
N ARG A 121 -3.10 -0.77 -15.13
CA ARG A 121 -1.99 -1.09 -14.21
C ARG A 121 -1.88 -0.09 -13.06
N ILE A 122 -2.01 1.22 -13.35
CA ILE A 122 -2.02 2.26 -12.31
C ILE A 122 -3.23 2.06 -11.38
N GLY A 123 -4.43 1.89 -11.93
CA GLY A 123 -5.66 1.73 -11.16
C GLY A 123 -5.63 0.48 -10.26
N LEU A 124 -5.13 -0.64 -10.78
CA LEU A 124 -4.93 -1.86 -10.00
C LEU A 124 -3.91 -1.65 -8.89
N ALA A 125 -2.75 -1.02 -9.19
CA ALA A 125 -1.73 -0.75 -8.19
C ALA A 125 -2.22 0.22 -7.09
N SER A 126 -2.94 1.28 -7.43
CA SER A 126 -3.58 2.17 -6.44
C SER A 126 -4.62 1.41 -5.61
N SER A 127 -5.40 0.51 -6.20
CA SER A 127 -6.37 -0.30 -5.46
C SER A 127 -5.71 -1.24 -4.46
N ILE A 128 -4.63 -1.93 -4.88
CA ILE A 128 -3.81 -2.78 -3.99
C ILE A 128 -3.20 -1.95 -2.86
N SER A 129 -2.72 -0.74 -3.16
CA SER A 129 -2.20 0.19 -2.16
C SER A 129 -3.27 0.52 -1.11
N GLN A 130 -4.44 1.01 -1.54
CA GLN A 130 -5.54 1.38 -0.65
C GLN A 130 -5.97 0.22 0.24
N LEU A 131 -6.19 -0.97 -0.33
CA LEU A 131 -6.55 -2.17 0.43
C LEU A 131 -5.46 -2.55 1.45
N GLY A 132 -4.19 -2.45 1.06
CA GLY A 132 -3.06 -2.74 1.93
C GLY A 132 -2.97 -1.77 3.12
N TRP A 133 -3.04 -0.47 2.88
CA TRP A 133 -2.96 0.55 3.92
C TRP A 133 -4.16 0.51 4.86
N TRP A 134 -5.38 0.51 4.33
CA TRP A 134 -6.60 0.44 5.14
C TRP A 134 -6.68 -0.88 5.91
N GLY A 135 -6.35 -2.00 5.27
CA GLY A 135 -6.34 -3.32 5.91
C GLY A 135 -5.33 -3.39 7.05
N ALA A 136 -4.10 -2.90 6.85
CA ALA A 136 -3.07 -2.89 7.89
C ALA A 136 -3.41 -1.95 9.06
N LEU A 137 -4.00 -0.78 8.79
CA LEU A 137 -4.52 0.13 9.81
C LEU A 137 -5.62 -0.54 10.63
N THR A 138 -6.60 -1.12 9.94
CA THR A 138 -7.76 -1.78 10.55
C THR A 138 -7.35 -2.93 11.46
N ILE A 139 -6.46 -3.81 10.96
CA ILE A 139 -5.88 -4.88 11.77
C ILE A 139 -5.11 -4.31 12.96
N GLY A 140 -4.31 -3.27 12.77
CA GLY A 140 -3.58 -2.61 13.86
C GLY A 140 -4.50 -2.09 14.97
N TYR A 141 -5.58 -1.41 14.60
CA TYR A 141 -6.58 -0.88 15.53
C TYR A 141 -7.30 -1.99 16.29
N PHE A 142 -7.83 -2.99 15.59
CA PHE A 142 -8.59 -4.07 16.22
C PHE A 142 -7.71 -4.98 17.07
N HIS A 143 -6.49 -5.27 16.63
CA HIS A 143 -5.55 -6.07 17.40
C HIS A 143 -5.23 -5.38 18.74
N HIS A 144 -5.03 -4.05 18.73
CA HIS A 144 -4.76 -3.31 19.97
C HIS A 144 -5.96 -3.26 20.91
N ASN A 145 -7.18 -3.06 20.39
CA ASN A 145 -8.34 -2.71 21.22
C ASN A 145 -9.30 -3.88 21.52
N ILE A 146 -9.44 -4.85 20.61
CA ILE A 146 -10.56 -5.82 20.62
C ILE A 146 -10.07 -7.27 20.37
N SER A 147 -8.77 -7.51 20.36
CA SER A 147 -8.20 -8.85 20.13
C SER A 147 -8.67 -9.90 21.14
N HIS A 148 -9.04 -9.48 22.35
CA HIS A 148 -9.51 -10.38 23.42
C HIS A 148 -10.98 -10.80 23.28
N VAL A 149 -11.75 -10.18 22.40
CA VAL A 149 -13.21 -10.39 22.28
C VAL A 149 -13.57 -11.21 21.04
N ILE A 150 -12.73 -11.18 20.01
CA ILE A 150 -13.01 -11.79 18.70
C ILE A 150 -12.10 -12.99 18.47
N ASN A 151 -12.69 -14.14 18.14
CA ASN A 151 -11.94 -15.28 17.63
C ASN A 151 -11.51 -15.01 16.19
N TRP A 152 -10.27 -14.57 16.03
CA TRP A 152 -9.69 -14.30 14.73
C TRP A 152 -9.45 -15.61 13.96
N PRO A 153 -9.59 -15.59 12.63
CA PRO A 153 -9.44 -16.79 11.82
C PRO A 153 -8.05 -17.40 12.02
N ASN A 154 -8.01 -18.71 12.31
CA ASN A 154 -6.75 -19.45 12.51
C ASN A 154 -6.00 -19.75 11.20
N GLN A 155 -6.58 -19.41 10.05
CA GLN A 155 -6.11 -19.80 8.73
C GLN A 155 -5.45 -18.63 7.98
N SER A 156 -4.53 -17.93 8.63
CA SER A 156 -3.83 -16.75 8.09
C SER A 156 -3.23 -17.00 6.71
N PHE A 157 -2.53 -18.13 6.53
CA PHE A 157 -1.89 -18.48 5.27
C PHE A 157 -2.90 -18.79 4.15
N PHE A 158 -4.06 -19.37 4.49
CA PHE A 158 -5.13 -19.58 3.52
C PHE A 158 -5.69 -18.24 3.03
N ILE A 159 -5.97 -17.31 3.96
CA ILE A 159 -6.45 -15.97 3.62
C ILE A 159 -5.43 -15.25 2.74
N ILE A 160 -4.14 -15.29 3.10
CA ILE A 160 -3.06 -14.71 2.29
C ILE A 160 -3.05 -15.34 0.89
N GLY A 161 -3.13 -16.67 0.81
CA GLY A 161 -3.17 -17.39 -0.47
C GLY A 161 -4.36 -16.97 -1.35
N VAL A 162 -5.56 -16.86 -0.78
CA VAL A 162 -6.75 -16.39 -1.49
C VAL A 162 -6.57 -14.97 -2.01
N VAL A 163 -6.02 -14.05 -1.20
CA VAL A 163 -5.75 -12.67 -1.61
C VAL A 163 -4.73 -12.63 -2.75
N VAL A 164 -3.64 -13.40 -2.67
CA VAL A 164 -2.62 -13.48 -3.72
C VAL A 164 -3.22 -14.00 -5.02
N VAL A 165 -3.97 -15.11 -4.97
CA VAL A 165 -4.62 -15.70 -6.15
C VAL A 165 -5.60 -14.70 -6.78
N PHE A 166 -6.40 -14.02 -5.96
CA PHE A 166 -7.33 -12.99 -6.44
C PHE A 166 -6.60 -11.84 -7.14
N ILE A 167 -5.51 -11.33 -6.56
CA ILE A 167 -4.70 -10.27 -7.17
C ILE A 167 -4.10 -10.72 -8.50
N LEU A 168 -3.52 -11.92 -8.56
CA LEU A 168 -2.92 -12.46 -9.78
C LEU A 168 -3.97 -12.68 -10.86
N PHE A 169 -5.14 -13.20 -10.49
CA PHE A 169 -6.27 -13.38 -11.41
C PHE A 169 -6.77 -12.03 -11.95
N ALA A 170 -7.02 -11.06 -11.07
CA ALA A 170 -7.45 -9.72 -11.45
C ALA A 170 -6.43 -9.02 -12.37
N ALA A 171 -5.13 -9.16 -12.06
CA ALA A 171 -4.05 -8.64 -12.88
C ALA A 171 -4.02 -9.28 -14.27
N GLY A 172 -4.07 -10.61 -14.36
CA GLY A 172 -4.03 -11.35 -15.63
C GLY A 172 -5.26 -11.12 -16.51
N ALA A 173 -6.45 -11.24 -15.93
CA ALA A 173 -7.71 -11.00 -16.64
C ALA A 173 -7.82 -9.55 -17.11
N GLY A 174 -7.48 -8.59 -16.24
CA GLY A 174 -7.54 -7.18 -16.60
C GLY A 174 -6.48 -6.76 -17.61
N GLU A 175 -5.26 -7.33 -17.58
CA GLU A 175 -4.28 -7.11 -18.65
C GLU A 175 -4.77 -7.64 -20.00
N TYR A 176 -5.39 -8.82 -20.01
CA TYR A 176 -5.94 -9.40 -21.23
C TYR A 176 -7.03 -8.50 -21.84
N LEU A 177 -7.96 -8.02 -21.03
CA LEU A 177 -9.02 -7.11 -21.46
C LEU A 177 -8.49 -5.74 -21.91
N ALA A 178 -7.52 -5.18 -21.17
CA ALA A 178 -6.95 -3.88 -21.48
C ALA A 178 -6.10 -3.88 -22.76
N ARG A 179 -5.55 -5.03 -23.18
CA ARG A 179 -4.86 -5.19 -24.47
C ARG A 179 -5.81 -5.28 -25.66
N GLN A 180 -7.00 -5.84 -25.47
CA GLN A 180 -8.01 -5.93 -26.53
C GLN A 180 -8.77 -4.62 -26.76
N SER A 181 -8.85 -3.82 -25.72
CA SER A 181 -9.45 -2.49 -25.78
C SER A 181 -8.46 -1.55 -26.46
N ALA A 182 -8.58 -1.37 -27.79
CA ALA A 182 -7.80 -0.40 -28.56
C ALA A 182 -7.77 0.97 -27.85
N PRO A 183 -6.65 1.73 -27.92
CA PRO A 183 -6.56 3.06 -27.31
C PRO A 183 -7.61 4.04 -27.85
#